data_AF-A0A2V7XYZ5-F1
#
_entry.id   AF-A0A2V7XYZ5-F1
#
_cell.length_a   1.000
_cell.length_b   1.000
_cell.length_c   1.000
_cell.angle_alpha   90.00
_cell.angle_beta   90.00
_cell.angle_gamma   90.00
#
_symmetry.space_group_name_H-M   'P 1'
#
loop_
_entity.id
_entity.type
_entity.pdbx_description
1 polymer ?
#
loop_
_entity_poly.entity_id
_entity_poly.type
_entity_poly.pdbx_seq_one_letter_code
_entity_poly.pdbx_strand_id
1 'polypeptide(L)'
;MIAIVAIVLFTTTTENADVRTLLAQVPASADAFVIVPKAAAFDAKLRINPITRARMETVRDLPRTWMLGNAAVVAWKSGDQPHYLVRADLVRAFLIRSLGSNVFINGTGEPSLDSASVTQILDLASRLPAADAIVVQRESARGAYPPIARPAVTAIVITPTDINLTSVGRALARPAAPPSGAVPHSFPRGAILSAAFTEPPRIVADLNRLFGAKVSSLFDQGGAICVYDVDTRKLLPRPLAVIVLPKDPQRRAIVDSFRQAEAIGIRVRIAEIGDTIALSFDDSIEQYQKDAFDPAPTASQWSVRIDAPRLVPILNNLQQNLGLRIAAPRLYRSARDLAGWLGELEQAKTIEAADSVDLQRESLNVRISSK
;
A
#
# COMPACT_ATOMS: atom_id res chain seq x y z
N MET A 1 -4.59 1.23 50.04
CA MET A 1 -3.18 0.76 50.12
C MET A 1 -2.92 -0.05 48.86
N ILE A 2 -2.77 0.52 47.65
CA ILE A 2 -1.97 1.67 47.16
C ILE A 2 -0.46 1.40 47.18
N ALA A 3 0.18 1.50 46.00
CA ALA A 3 1.64 1.65 45.73
C ALA A 3 2.54 0.43 46.11
N ILE A 4 3.77 0.19 45.60
CA ILE A 4 4.64 0.72 44.51
C ILE A 4 5.75 -0.35 44.28
N VAL A 5 6.37 -0.60 43.12
CA VAL A 5 6.10 -0.31 41.68
C VAL A 5 6.92 -1.32 40.82
N ALA A 6 6.58 -1.54 39.54
CA ALA A 6 7.47 -2.18 38.57
C ALA A 6 7.30 -1.54 37.16
N ILE A 7 7.69 -0.27 37.05
CA ILE A 7 7.86 0.40 35.76
C ILE A 7 9.12 -0.19 35.12
N VAL A 8 8.96 -0.91 34.01
CA VAL A 8 10.08 -1.13 33.08
C VAL A 8 9.81 -0.28 31.85
N LEU A 9 10.50 0.86 31.81
CA LEU A 9 10.76 1.54 30.54
C LEU A 9 11.50 0.54 29.65
N PHE A 10 10.85 0.06 28.58
CA PHE A 10 11.57 -0.64 27.53
C PHE A 10 12.36 0.39 26.73
N THR A 11 13.62 0.56 27.14
CA THR A 11 14.60 1.36 26.43
C THR A 11 14.84 0.77 25.05
N THR A 12 14.87 1.63 24.03
CA THR A 12 15.05 1.29 22.61
C THR A 12 16.41 0.67 22.26
N THR A 13 17.22 0.32 23.26
CA THR A 13 18.60 -0.17 23.14
C THR A 13 18.70 -1.70 23.17
N THR A 14 17.88 -2.40 23.97
CA THR A 14 17.93 -3.87 24.07
C THR A 14 17.22 -4.57 22.93
N GLU A 15 16.06 -4.06 22.48
CA GLU A 15 15.37 -4.63 21.30
C GLU A 15 16.23 -4.51 20.03
N ASN A 16 17.00 -3.43 19.87
CA ASN A 16 17.92 -3.25 18.75
C ASN A 16 19.10 -4.25 18.76
N ALA A 17 19.61 -4.63 19.94
CA ALA A 17 20.67 -5.63 20.05
C ALA A 17 20.17 -7.01 19.61
N ASP A 18 18.99 -7.42 20.08
CA ASP A 18 18.40 -8.72 19.72
C ASP A 18 17.96 -8.77 18.25
N VAL A 19 17.41 -7.68 17.69
CA VAL A 19 17.08 -7.59 16.26
C VAL A 19 18.33 -7.64 15.39
N ARG A 20 19.44 -6.98 15.78
CA ARG A 20 20.73 -7.10 15.07
C ARG A 20 21.26 -8.54 15.10
N THR A 21 21.22 -9.21 16.25
CA THR A 21 21.67 -10.61 16.37
C THR A 21 20.81 -11.53 15.50
N LEU A 22 19.49 -11.31 15.45
CA LEU A 22 18.57 -12.10 14.64
C LEU A 22 18.75 -11.84 13.14
N LEU A 23 18.95 -10.59 12.72
CA LEU A 23 19.28 -10.21 11.34
C LEU A 23 20.57 -10.90 10.84
N ALA A 24 21.59 -10.98 11.69
CA ALA A 24 22.85 -11.66 11.39
C ALA A 24 22.74 -13.20 11.32
N GLN A 25 21.55 -13.77 11.53
CA GLN A 25 21.25 -15.20 11.36
C GLN A 25 20.28 -15.47 10.19
N VAL A 26 19.80 -14.42 9.50
CA VAL A 26 18.96 -14.56 8.30
C VAL A 26 19.83 -15.05 7.14
N PRO A 27 19.42 -16.09 6.38
CA PRO A 27 20.15 -16.55 5.22
C PRO A 27 20.35 -15.46 4.16
N ALA A 28 21.52 -15.44 3.53
CA ALA A 28 21.80 -14.59 2.38
C ALA A 28 20.94 -14.93 1.15
N SER A 29 20.29 -16.10 1.13
CA SER A 29 19.30 -16.55 0.15
C SER A 29 17.91 -15.91 0.34
N ALA A 30 17.62 -15.33 1.52
CA ALA A 30 16.33 -14.70 1.79
C ALA A 30 16.26 -13.31 1.12
N ASP A 31 15.64 -13.24 -0.05
CA ASP A 31 15.39 -12.00 -0.79
C ASP A 31 14.39 -11.07 -0.07
N ALA A 32 13.37 -11.65 0.57
CA ALA A 32 12.40 -10.95 1.39
C ALA A 32 12.04 -11.78 2.63
N PHE A 33 11.92 -11.12 3.77
CA PHE A 33 11.64 -11.76 5.05
C PHE A 33 10.90 -10.83 6.02
N VAL A 34 10.27 -11.40 7.04
CA VAL A 34 9.53 -10.69 8.09
C VAL A 34 10.15 -11.01 9.44
N ILE A 35 10.50 -9.98 10.21
CA ILE A 35 10.89 -10.08 11.61
C ILE A 35 9.66 -9.76 12.48
N VAL A 36 9.35 -10.67 13.39
CA VAL A 36 8.32 -10.48 14.43
C VAL A 36 9.04 -10.49 15.78
N PRO A 37 9.26 -9.34 16.44
CA PRO A 37 10.02 -9.28 17.70
C PRO A 37 9.37 -10.06 18.85
N LYS A 38 8.03 -10.14 18.88
CA LYS A 38 7.25 -10.77 19.96
C LYS A 38 6.10 -11.59 19.36
N ALA A 39 6.36 -12.85 19.00
CA ALA A 39 5.42 -13.67 18.22
C ALA A 39 4.02 -13.82 18.84
N ALA A 40 3.90 -14.14 20.14
CA ALA A 40 2.61 -14.27 20.80
C ALA A 40 1.80 -12.96 20.85
N ALA A 41 2.46 -11.82 21.04
CA ALA A 41 1.81 -10.51 21.03
C ALA A 41 1.29 -10.15 19.62
N PHE A 42 2.04 -10.49 18.58
CA PHE A 42 1.64 -10.27 17.19
C PHE A 42 0.44 -11.15 16.78
N ASP A 43 0.46 -12.45 17.11
CA ASP A 43 -0.67 -13.35 16.86
C ASP A 43 -1.94 -12.93 17.60
N ALA A 44 -1.83 -12.46 18.84
CA ALA A 44 -2.96 -11.89 19.56
C ALA A 44 -3.61 -10.72 18.79
N LYS A 45 -2.79 -9.81 18.24
CA LYS A 45 -3.26 -8.72 17.38
C LYS A 45 -3.87 -9.22 16.07
N LEU A 46 -3.23 -10.17 15.40
CA LEU A 46 -3.73 -10.80 14.17
C LEU A 46 -5.09 -11.48 14.37
N ARG A 47 -5.36 -12.06 15.54
CA ARG A 47 -6.63 -12.72 15.88
C ARG A 47 -7.75 -11.74 16.25
N ILE A 48 -7.43 -10.56 16.75
CA ILE A 48 -8.42 -9.55 17.13
C ILE A 48 -8.87 -8.75 15.91
N ASN A 49 -7.97 -8.45 14.98
CA ASN A 49 -8.28 -7.77 13.72
C ASN A 49 -9.03 -8.75 12.77
N PRO A 50 -10.24 -8.40 12.26
CA PRO A 50 -11.09 -9.36 11.56
C PRO A 50 -10.55 -9.79 10.19
N ILE A 51 -9.86 -8.90 9.46
CA ILE A 51 -9.24 -9.22 8.17
C ILE A 51 -8.14 -10.25 8.37
N THR A 52 -7.20 -9.98 9.29
CA THR A 52 -6.09 -10.92 9.53
C THR A 52 -6.54 -12.19 10.21
N ARG A 53 -7.59 -12.15 11.04
CA ARG A 53 -8.19 -13.35 11.65
C ARG A 53 -8.72 -14.32 10.59
N ALA A 54 -9.49 -13.82 9.63
CA ALA A 54 -10.01 -14.64 8.53
C ALA A 54 -8.87 -15.32 7.76
N ARG A 55 -7.77 -14.62 7.51
CA ARG A 55 -6.57 -15.22 6.91
C ARG A 55 -5.93 -16.28 7.80
N MET A 56 -5.74 -16.01 9.09
CA MET A 56 -5.12 -16.92 10.05
C MET A 56 -5.88 -18.24 10.22
N GLU A 57 -7.19 -18.28 9.95
CA GLU A 57 -7.99 -19.52 9.98
C GLU A 57 -7.70 -20.45 8.79
N THR A 58 -7.21 -19.90 7.66
CA THR A 58 -6.86 -20.68 6.46
C THR A 58 -5.44 -21.26 6.49
N VAL A 59 -4.53 -20.68 7.26
CA VAL A 59 -3.11 -21.08 7.30
C VAL A 59 -2.89 -22.14 8.38
N ARG A 60 -2.60 -23.38 7.96
CA ARG A 60 -2.48 -24.54 8.88
C ARG A 60 -1.09 -24.72 9.49
N ASP A 61 -0.04 -24.26 8.82
CA ASP A 61 1.35 -24.69 9.06
C ASP A 61 2.19 -23.67 9.85
N LEU A 62 1.55 -22.71 10.51
CA LEU A 62 2.23 -21.75 11.38
C LEU A 62 2.56 -22.37 12.76
N PRO A 63 3.79 -22.21 13.28
CA PRO A 63 4.12 -22.57 14.67
C PRO A 63 3.15 -21.90 15.65
N ARG A 64 2.49 -22.70 16.50
CA ARG A 64 1.46 -22.19 17.42
C ARG A 64 2.10 -21.25 18.44
N THR A 65 1.40 -20.18 18.79
CA THR A 65 1.97 -19.10 19.61
C THR A 65 2.17 -19.43 21.09
N TRP A 66 1.55 -20.49 21.60
CA TRP A 66 1.93 -21.08 22.89
C TRP A 66 3.32 -21.77 22.85
N MET A 67 3.78 -22.22 21.68
CA MET A 67 5.11 -22.85 21.50
C MET A 67 6.22 -21.81 21.35
N LEU A 68 5.91 -20.68 20.70
CA LEU A 68 6.84 -19.56 20.51
C LEU A 68 6.92 -18.66 21.75
N GLY A 69 5.77 -18.38 22.38
CA GLY A 69 5.63 -17.37 23.42
C GLY A 69 6.13 -16.00 22.93
N ASN A 70 6.86 -15.28 23.79
CA ASN A 70 7.49 -14.00 23.44
C ASN A 70 8.82 -14.14 22.68
N ALA A 71 9.07 -15.26 21.99
CA ALA A 71 10.25 -15.40 21.14
C ALA A 71 10.17 -14.44 19.93
N ALA A 72 11.34 -13.97 19.51
CA ALA A 72 11.50 -13.31 18.23
C ALA A 72 11.60 -14.36 17.11
N VAL A 73 10.94 -14.09 15.99
CA VAL A 73 10.83 -15.00 14.84
C VAL A 73 11.18 -14.24 13.56
N VAL A 74 11.96 -14.86 12.68
CA VAL A 74 12.03 -14.47 11.27
C VAL A 74 11.26 -15.47 10.44
N ALA A 75 10.46 -15.01 9.48
CA ALA A 75 9.83 -15.83 8.47
C ALA A 75 10.29 -15.37 7.07
N TRP A 76 10.66 -16.29 6.19
CA TRP A 76 10.95 -16.02 4.78
C TRP A 76 10.37 -17.12 3.90
N LYS A 77 10.41 -16.91 2.58
CA LYS A 77 9.98 -17.91 1.60
C LYS A 77 11.21 -18.39 0.82
N SER A 78 11.35 -19.70 0.65
CA SER A 78 12.31 -20.31 -0.28
C SER A 78 11.52 -21.17 -1.27
N GLY A 79 11.56 -20.81 -2.55
CA GLY A 79 10.65 -21.37 -3.55
C GLY A 79 9.18 -21.14 -3.15
N ASP A 80 8.44 -22.22 -2.92
CA ASP A 80 7.05 -22.18 -2.42
C ASP A 80 6.86 -22.48 -0.93
N GLN A 81 7.93 -22.84 -0.21
CA GLN A 81 7.84 -23.20 1.20
C GLN A 81 8.14 -22.00 2.11
N PRO A 82 7.35 -21.79 3.18
CA PRO A 82 7.72 -20.87 4.24
C PRO A 82 8.76 -21.51 5.16
N HIS A 83 9.77 -20.74 5.53
CA HIS A 83 10.79 -21.11 6.49
C HIS A 83 10.77 -20.14 7.66
N TYR A 84 11.05 -20.67 8.85
CA TYR A 84 11.01 -19.93 10.11
C TYR A 84 12.34 -20.07 10.84
N LEU A 85 12.88 -18.98 11.36
CA LEU A 85 14.00 -18.97 12.29
C LEU A 85 13.48 -18.43 13.62
N VAL A 86 13.60 -19.24 14.68
CA VAL A 86 13.16 -18.88 16.02
C VAL A 86 14.38 -18.81 16.95
N ARG A 87 14.48 -17.73 17.73
CA ARG A 87 15.43 -17.69 18.85
C ARG A 87 14.75 -18.25 20.10
N ALA A 88 15.20 -19.42 20.55
CA ALA A 88 14.53 -20.19 21.59
C ALA A 88 15.52 -20.67 22.67
N ASP A 89 15.06 -20.65 23.91
CA ASP A 89 15.70 -21.37 25.04
C ASP A 89 15.63 -22.89 24.81
N LEU A 90 16.39 -23.67 25.60
CA LEU A 90 16.49 -25.13 25.41
C LEU A 90 15.14 -25.86 25.52
N VAL A 91 14.23 -25.38 26.38
CA VAL A 91 12.91 -26.01 26.60
C VAL A 91 12.00 -25.73 25.42
N ARG A 92 11.92 -24.47 24.96
CA ARG A 92 11.17 -24.11 23.75
C ARG A 92 11.77 -24.75 22.51
N ALA A 93 13.10 -24.83 22.41
CA ALA A 93 13.78 -25.48 21.30
C ALA A 93 13.39 -26.96 21.19
N PHE A 94 13.27 -27.67 22.31
CA PHE A 94 12.76 -29.05 22.34
C PHE A 94 11.31 -29.15 21.82
N LEU A 95 10.42 -28.27 22.29
CA LEU A 95 9.02 -28.22 21.82
C LEU A 95 8.92 -27.90 20.32
N ILE A 96 9.68 -26.92 19.84
CA ILE A 96 9.65 -26.42 18.46
C ILE A 96 10.22 -27.46 17.48
N ARG A 97 11.21 -28.28 17.86
CA ARG A 97 11.76 -29.35 17.00
C ARG A 97 10.73 -30.38 16.55
N SER A 98 9.59 -30.49 17.24
CA SER A 98 8.49 -31.37 16.82
C SER A 98 7.69 -30.86 15.61
N LEU A 99 7.90 -29.62 15.16
CA LEU A 99 7.14 -28.96 14.08
C LEU A 99 7.65 -29.23 12.65
N GLY A 100 8.69 -30.03 12.49
CA GLY A 100 9.20 -30.44 11.18
C GLY A 100 10.37 -29.59 10.63
N SER A 101 10.77 -29.87 9.40
CA SER A 101 12.03 -29.45 8.78
C SER A 101 12.17 -27.95 8.50
N ASN A 102 11.07 -27.20 8.49
CA ASN A 102 11.05 -25.82 8.02
C ASN A 102 11.26 -24.79 9.16
N VAL A 103 11.44 -25.26 10.41
CA VAL A 103 11.71 -24.41 11.57
C VAL A 103 13.14 -24.58 12.07
N PHE A 104 13.95 -23.57 11.78
CA PHE A 104 15.32 -23.41 12.24
C PHE A 104 15.35 -22.77 13.63
N ILE A 105 16.31 -23.19 14.45
CA ILE A 105 16.41 -22.76 15.85
C ILE A 105 17.83 -22.29 16.13
N ASN A 106 17.97 -21.00 16.48
CA ASN A 106 19.25 -20.35 16.77
C ASN A 106 20.30 -20.39 15.62
N GLY A 107 19.86 -20.62 14.37
CA GLY A 107 20.69 -20.58 13.15
C GLY A 107 20.14 -21.50 12.05
N THR A 108 20.51 -21.24 10.80
CA THR A 108 19.97 -21.91 9.59
C THR A 108 20.95 -22.85 8.89
N GLY A 109 22.25 -22.77 9.21
CA GLY A 109 23.32 -23.55 8.54
C GLY A 109 23.74 -22.99 7.16
N GLU A 110 22.93 -22.10 6.57
CA GLU A 110 23.28 -21.33 5.38
C GLU A 110 24.19 -20.12 5.71
N PRO A 111 24.92 -19.57 4.72
CA PRO A 111 25.61 -18.29 4.90
C PRO A 111 24.62 -17.17 5.27
N SER A 112 24.88 -16.46 6.37
CA SER A 112 24.09 -15.30 6.80
C SER A 112 24.28 -14.07 5.91
N LEU A 113 23.38 -13.10 6.05
CA LEU A 113 23.59 -11.73 5.59
C LEU A 113 24.93 -11.14 6.06
N ASP A 114 25.60 -10.40 5.18
CA ASP A 114 26.83 -9.68 5.52
C ASP A 114 26.56 -8.46 6.43
N SER A 115 27.61 -7.99 7.12
CA SER A 115 27.53 -6.87 8.07
C SER A 115 27.10 -5.54 7.44
N ALA A 116 27.35 -5.32 6.15
CA ALA A 116 26.94 -4.09 5.47
C ALA A 116 25.43 -4.11 5.18
N SER A 117 24.91 -5.23 4.68
CA SER A 117 23.48 -5.50 4.50
C SER A 117 22.72 -5.35 5.82
N VAL A 118 23.21 -5.95 6.92
CA VAL A 118 22.60 -5.80 8.26
C VAL A 118 22.60 -4.34 8.72
N THR A 119 23.70 -3.61 8.50
CA THR A 119 23.80 -2.19 8.87
C THR A 119 22.85 -1.31 8.07
N GLN A 120 22.71 -1.55 6.77
CA GLN A 120 21.78 -0.84 5.89
C GLN A 120 20.32 -1.09 6.29
N ILE A 121 19.95 -2.33 6.62
CA ILE A 121 18.60 -2.67 7.10
C ILE A 121 18.30 -1.97 8.43
N LEU A 122 19.26 -1.91 9.36
CA LEU A 122 19.10 -1.23 10.64
C LEU A 122 18.99 0.31 10.49
N ASP A 123 19.74 0.92 9.58
CA ASP A 123 19.60 2.36 9.25
C ASP A 123 18.19 2.67 8.70
N LEU A 124 17.70 1.88 7.73
CA LEU A 124 16.34 2.03 7.22
C LEU A 124 15.29 1.79 8.32
N ALA A 125 15.46 0.78 9.16
CA ALA A 125 14.56 0.47 10.27
C ALA A 125 14.53 1.58 11.33
N SER A 126 15.65 2.27 11.57
CA SER A 126 15.73 3.36 12.56
C SER A 126 14.84 4.57 12.23
N ARG A 127 14.40 4.69 10.97
CA ARG A 127 13.55 5.77 10.46
C ARG A 127 12.05 5.47 10.59
N LEU A 128 11.70 4.22 10.92
CA LEU A 128 10.33 3.74 11.03
C LEU A 128 9.72 4.04 12.41
N PRO A 129 8.38 4.13 12.53
CA PRO A 129 7.71 4.10 13.82
C PRO A 129 7.88 2.72 14.49
N ALA A 130 7.59 2.67 15.80
CA ALA A 130 7.49 1.40 16.53
C ALA A 130 6.48 0.46 15.87
N ALA A 131 6.83 -0.82 15.75
CA ALA A 131 6.13 -1.79 14.91
C ALA A 131 5.90 -3.13 15.63
N ASP A 132 4.83 -3.83 15.27
CA ASP A 132 4.54 -5.19 15.70
C ASP A 132 5.32 -6.25 14.91
N ALA A 133 5.61 -5.94 13.64
CA ALA A 133 6.49 -6.71 12.77
C ALA A 133 7.20 -5.79 11.77
N ILE A 134 8.33 -6.22 11.23
CA ILE A 134 9.12 -5.51 10.23
C ILE A 134 9.33 -6.41 9.02
N VAL A 135 8.89 -5.99 7.84
CA VAL A 135 9.18 -6.65 6.56
C VAL A 135 10.44 -6.03 5.96
N VAL A 136 11.33 -6.86 5.43
CA VAL A 136 12.51 -6.45 4.67
C VAL A 136 12.38 -6.98 3.25
N GLN A 137 12.60 -6.12 2.26
CA GLN A 137 12.76 -6.48 0.85
C GLN A 137 14.14 -6.03 0.38
N ARG A 138 15.00 -6.98 -0.01
CA ARG A 138 16.35 -6.68 -0.53
C ARG A 138 16.30 -6.28 -2.00
N GLU A 139 17.42 -5.83 -2.56
CA GLU A 139 17.51 -5.38 -3.96
C GLU A 139 17.05 -6.44 -4.98
N SER A 140 17.31 -7.72 -4.69
CA SER A 140 16.89 -8.89 -5.48
C SER A 140 15.40 -9.25 -5.35
N ALA A 141 14.70 -8.75 -4.32
CA ALA A 141 13.32 -9.11 -4.04
C ALA A 141 12.39 -8.82 -5.22
N ARG A 142 11.48 -9.76 -5.49
CA ARG A 142 10.40 -9.62 -6.46
C ARG A 142 9.07 -9.65 -5.71
N GLY A 143 8.34 -8.53 -5.75
CA GLY A 143 7.09 -8.37 -5.02
C GLY A 143 6.39 -7.06 -5.41
N ALA A 144 5.08 -7.02 -5.24
CA ALA A 144 4.19 -5.96 -5.72
C ALA A 144 3.91 -4.85 -4.69
N TYR A 145 4.68 -4.79 -3.60
CA TYR A 145 4.26 -4.12 -2.36
C TYR A 145 5.35 -3.24 -1.74
N PRO A 146 5.08 -1.96 -1.45
CA PRO A 146 4.64 -0.94 -2.41
C PRO A 146 5.78 -0.61 -3.43
N PRO A 147 5.60 0.27 -4.44
CA PRO A 147 6.62 0.55 -5.47
C PRO A 147 7.81 1.42 -4.99
N ILE A 148 8.21 1.26 -3.74
CA ILE A 148 9.33 1.97 -3.10
C ILE A 148 10.69 1.44 -3.55
N ALA A 149 11.71 2.30 -3.57
CA ALA A 149 13.07 1.93 -3.97
C ALA A 149 13.71 0.90 -3.02
N ARG A 150 14.25 -0.18 -3.60
CA ARG A 150 14.89 -1.28 -2.85
C ARG A 150 16.38 -0.98 -2.56
N PRO A 151 16.95 -1.51 -1.46
CA PRO A 151 16.27 -2.28 -0.43
C PRO A 151 15.30 -1.41 0.39
N ALA A 152 14.24 -2.04 0.89
CA ALA A 152 13.16 -1.38 1.60
C ALA A 152 12.79 -2.13 2.88
N VAL A 153 12.38 -1.37 3.89
CA VAL A 153 11.96 -1.88 5.19
C VAL A 153 10.58 -1.31 5.52
N THR A 154 9.63 -2.17 5.89
CA THR A 154 8.25 -1.78 6.17
C THR A 154 7.87 -2.17 7.60
N ALA A 155 7.51 -1.18 8.42
CA ALA A 155 6.88 -1.37 9.72
C ALA A 155 5.42 -1.78 9.55
N ILE A 156 5.00 -2.83 10.26
CA ILE A 156 3.62 -3.27 10.40
C ILE A 156 3.12 -2.91 11.80
N VAL A 157 1.98 -2.21 11.90
CA VAL A 157 1.23 -2.03 13.15
C VAL A 157 -0.20 -2.52 12.94
N ILE A 158 -0.67 -3.42 13.81
CA ILE A 158 -2.01 -4.00 13.73
C ILE A 158 -2.83 -3.59 14.96
N THR A 159 -3.99 -3.02 14.70
CA THR A 159 -5.01 -2.71 15.71
C THR A 159 -6.29 -3.52 15.40
N PRO A 160 -7.30 -3.54 16.29
CA PRO A 160 -8.59 -4.17 16.00
C PRO A 160 -9.31 -3.56 14.78
N THR A 161 -8.98 -2.30 14.42
CA THR A 161 -9.71 -1.48 13.44
C THR A 161 -8.88 -1.08 12.23
N ASP A 162 -7.55 -1.23 12.29
CA ASP A 162 -6.61 -0.70 11.30
C ASP A 162 -5.41 -1.64 11.11
N ILE A 163 -4.86 -1.68 9.89
CA ILE A 163 -3.55 -2.24 9.57
C ILE A 163 -2.73 -1.10 8.95
N ASN A 164 -1.71 -0.63 9.66
CA ASN A 164 -0.86 0.47 9.23
C ASN A 164 0.50 -0.07 8.79
N LEU A 165 0.89 0.26 7.57
CA LEU A 165 2.09 -0.23 6.90
C LEU A 165 2.92 0.98 6.44
N THR A 166 4.01 1.27 7.14
CA THR A 166 4.91 2.39 6.83
C THR A 166 6.21 1.85 6.25
N SER A 167 6.52 2.20 5.00
CA SER A 167 7.70 1.73 4.27
C SER A 167 8.74 2.83 4.14
N VAL A 168 10.02 2.48 4.29
CA VAL A 168 11.17 3.36 4.02
C VAL A 168 12.12 2.60 3.10
N GLY A 169 12.50 3.25 2.00
CA GLY A 169 13.36 2.67 0.96
C GLY A 169 14.74 3.29 0.93
N ARG A 170 15.56 2.81 -0.01
CA ARG A 170 16.79 3.50 -0.38
C ARG A 170 16.46 4.92 -0.86
N ALA A 171 17.17 5.92 -0.32
CA ALA A 171 17.05 7.29 -0.77
C ALA A 171 17.32 7.39 -2.28
N LEU A 172 16.28 7.69 -3.07
CA LEU A 172 16.44 8.11 -4.45
C LEU A 172 16.99 9.54 -4.48
N ALA A 173 17.75 9.88 -5.52
CA ALA A 173 18.17 11.26 -5.75
C ALA A 173 16.92 12.13 -5.85
N ARG A 174 16.83 13.18 -5.03
CA ARG A 174 15.70 14.11 -5.01
C ARG A 174 15.43 14.63 -6.44
N PRO A 175 14.20 14.51 -6.97
CA PRO A 175 13.84 15.11 -8.25
C PRO A 175 14.15 16.61 -8.28
N ALA A 176 14.58 17.10 -9.44
CA ALA A 176 14.94 18.51 -9.59
C ALA A 176 13.69 19.40 -9.51
N ALA A 177 13.59 20.17 -8.42
CA ALA A 177 12.43 20.95 -8.00
C ALA A 177 11.18 20.11 -7.68
N PRO A 178 10.33 20.52 -6.72
CA PRO A 178 8.99 19.95 -6.62
C PRO A 178 8.19 20.32 -7.87
N PRO A 179 7.53 19.36 -8.55
CA PRO A 179 6.56 19.68 -9.60
C PRO A 179 5.49 20.64 -9.05
N SER A 180 5.08 21.62 -9.86
CA SER A 180 4.21 22.74 -9.43
C SER A 180 2.74 22.38 -9.20
N GLY A 181 2.41 21.09 -9.19
CA GLY A 181 1.08 20.59 -8.84
C GLY A 181 0.92 20.43 -7.34
N ALA A 182 -0.09 21.07 -6.75
CA ALA A 182 -0.51 20.72 -5.40
C ALA A 182 -1.33 19.42 -5.42
N VAL A 183 -1.00 18.46 -4.55
CA VAL A 183 -1.90 17.35 -4.23
C VAL A 183 -3.15 17.95 -3.55
N PRO A 184 -4.39 17.60 -3.95
CA PRO A 184 -5.60 18.12 -3.34
C PRO A 184 -5.66 17.78 -1.84
N HIS A 185 -6.15 18.73 -1.05
CA HIS A 185 -6.22 18.58 0.41
C HIS A 185 -7.38 17.69 0.89
N SER A 186 -8.30 17.31 -0.01
CA SER A 186 -9.45 16.47 0.30
C SER A 186 -9.84 15.57 -0.88
N PHE A 187 -10.53 14.47 -0.56
CA PHE A 187 -11.14 13.58 -1.54
C PHE A 187 -12.64 13.41 -1.28
N PRO A 188 -13.45 13.29 -2.36
CA PRO A 188 -14.87 12.98 -2.23
C PRO A 188 -15.09 11.61 -1.58
N ARG A 189 -16.06 11.52 -0.67
CA ARG A 189 -16.38 10.32 0.11
C ARG A 189 -17.13 9.27 -0.71
N GLY A 190 -17.93 9.69 -1.70
CA GLY A 190 -18.70 8.79 -2.56
C GLY A 190 -17.88 8.10 -3.66
N ALA A 191 -16.65 8.55 -3.93
CA ALA A 191 -15.78 7.95 -4.93
C ALA A 191 -15.21 6.60 -4.48
N ILE A 192 -15.21 5.59 -5.37
CA ILE A 192 -14.61 4.27 -5.13
C ILE A 192 -13.08 4.29 -5.19
N LEU A 193 -12.53 5.25 -5.95
CA LEU A 193 -11.11 5.49 -6.10
C LEU A 193 -10.92 6.99 -6.29
N SER A 194 -10.26 7.64 -5.33
CA SER A 194 -9.71 8.98 -5.51
C SER A 194 -8.20 8.87 -5.54
N ALA A 195 -7.58 9.34 -6.62
CA ALA A 195 -6.13 9.31 -6.79
C ALA A 195 -5.64 10.69 -7.23
N ALA A 196 -4.67 11.24 -6.52
CA ALA A 196 -4.00 12.48 -6.82
C ALA A 196 -2.51 12.26 -7.03
N PHE A 197 -1.93 13.07 -7.90
CA PHE A 197 -0.51 13.01 -8.20
C PHE A 197 -0.01 14.33 -8.78
N THR A 198 1.25 14.67 -8.51
CA THR A 198 1.91 15.86 -9.04
C THR A 198 2.53 15.61 -10.41
N GLU A 199 2.78 14.35 -10.76
CA GLU A 199 3.18 13.88 -12.10
C GLU A 199 2.31 12.69 -12.53
N PRO A 200 1.85 12.62 -13.79
CA PRO A 200 0.93 11.58 -14.23
C PRO A 200 1.61 10.20 -14.30
N PRO A 201 1.10 9.17 -13.60
CA PRO A 201 1.63 7.83 -13.78
C PRO A 201 1.40 7.36 -15.22
N ARG A 202 2.34 6.59 -15.77
CA ARG A 202 2.38 6.11 -17.18
C ARG A 202 1.12 5.37 -17.67
N ILE A 203 0.21 5.06 -16.75
CA ILE A 203 -1.09 4.42 -16.97
C ILE A 203 -2.17 5.42 -17.43
N VAL A 204 -2.03 6.71 -17.09
CA VAL A 204 -2.94 7.79 -17.50
C VAL A 204 -3.02 7.91 -19.03
N ALA A 205 -1.95 7.61 -19.74
CA ALA A 205 -1.95 7.60 -21.21
C ALA A 205 -2.90 6.54 -21.83
N ASP A 206 -3.17 5.43 -21.13
CA ASP A 206 -4.15 4.43 -21.58
C ASP A 206 -5.61 4.91 -21.38
N LEU A 207 -5.87 5.85 -20.44
CA LEU A 207 -7.20 6.46 -20.25
C LEU A 207 -7.68 7.20 -21.50
N ASN A 208 -6.75 7.70 -22.33
CA ASN A 208 -7.08 8.37 -23.60
C ASN A 208 -7.99 7.52 -24.50
N ARG A 209 -7.84 6.19 -24.45
CA ARG A 209 -8.66 5.25 -25.23
C ARG A 209 -10.02 4.93 -24.58
N LEU A 210 -10.15 5.09 -23.26
CA LEU A 210 -11.41 4.87 -22.54
C LEU A 210 -12.34 6.08 -22.66
N PHE A 211 -11.77 7.30 -22.59
CA PHE A 211 -12.51 8.54 -22.77
C PHE A 211 -12.65 8.97 -24.25
N GLY A 212 -11.85 8.38 -25.16
CA GLY A 212 -11.85 8.75 -26.59
C GLY A 212 -11.23 10.13 -26.88
N ALA A 213 -10.52 10.70 -25.92
CA ALA A 213 -9.93 12.04 -25.97
C ALA A 213 -8.56 12.07 -25.29
N LYS A 214 -7.71 13.07 -25.56
CA LYS A 214 -6.34 13.15 -25.02
C LYS A 214 -6.30 13.63 -23.55
N VAL A 215 -7.07 12.98 -22.67
CA VAL A 215 -7.17 13.34 -21.25
C VAL A 215 -5.83 13.36 -20.52
N SER A 216 -4.81 12.63 -21.00
CA SER A 216 -3.50 12.61 -20.38
C SER A 216 -2.84 13.99 -20.29
N SER A 217 -3.05 14.89 -21.25
CA SER A 217 -2.47 16.24 -21.20
C SER A 217 -3.16 17.18 -20.20
N LEU A 218 -4.32 16.80 -19.63
CA LEU A 218 -4.89 17.51 -18.48
C LEU A 218 -4.00 17.37 -17.24
N PHE A 219 -3.22 16.30 -17.18
CA PHE A 219 -2.44 15.90 -16.02
C PHE A 219 -0.94 16.24 -16.11
N ASP A 220 -0.48 16.94 -17.15
CA ASP A 220 0.96 17.18 -17.41
C ASP A 220 1.67 17.96 -16.28
N GLN A 221 0.92 18.63 -15.39
CA GLN A 221 1.41 19.32 -14.18
C GLN A 221 0.80 18.75 -12.88
N GLY A 222 0.29 17.51 -12.94
CA GLY A 222 -0.46 16.87 -11.87
C GLY A 222 -1.94 17.26 -11.82
N GLY A 223 -2.66 16.65 -10.89
CA GLY A 223 -4.10 16.77 -10.69
C GLY A 223 -4.63 15.57 -9.92
N ALA A 224 -5.94 15.34 -9.98
CA ALA A 224 -6.56 14.15 -9.41
C ALA A 224 -7.65 13.57 -10.31
N ILE A 225 -7.95 12.29 -10.09
CA ILE A 225 -9.07 11.58 -10.69
C ILE A 225 -9.89 10.93 -9.57
N CYS A 226 -11.18 11.23 -9.56
CA CYS A 226 -12.16 10.69 -8.63
C CYS A 226 -13.14 9.83 -9.44
N VAL A 227 -13.08 8.51 -9.26
CA VAL A 227 -13.94 7.53 -9.94
C VAL A 227 -15.08 7.16 -8.99
N TYR A 228 -16.32 7.23 -9.46
CA TYR A 228 -17.53 6.88 -8.71
C TYR A 228 -18.04 5.47 -9.02
N ASP A 229 -17.88 5.02 -10.26
CA ASP A 229 -18.20 3.68 -10.74
C ASP A 229 -17.45 3.40 -12.06
N VAL A 230 -17.51 2.17 -12.58
CA VAL A 230 -17.06 1.82 -13.93
C VAL A 230 -18.11 0.97 -14.62
N ASP A 231 -18.69 1.48 -15.70
CA ASP A 231 -19.60 0.70 -16.55
C ASP A 231 -18.82 -0.38 -17.30
N THR A 232 -18.84 -1.59 -16.73
CA THR A 232 -18.20 -2.80 -17.22
C THR A 232 -19.02 -3.57 -18.26
N ARG A 233 -20.26 -3.14 -18.55
CA ARG A 233 -21.18 -3.83 -19.48
C ARG A 233 -20.85 -3.57 -20.95
N LYS A 234 -19.97 -2.60 -21.21
CA LYS A 234 -19.49 -2.22 -22.55
C LYS A 234 -18.21 -2.97 -22.91
N LEU A 235 -17.98 -3.16 -24.22
CA LEU A 235 -16.75 -3.76 -24.75
C LEU A 235 -15.49 -3.04 -24.24
N LEU A 236 -15.51 -1.70 -24.23
CA LEU A 236 -14.55 -0.88 -23.51
C LEU A 236 -15.23 -0.35 -22.24
N PRO A 237 -14.72 -0.68 -21.03
CA PRO A 237 -15.26 -0.15 -19.79
C PRO A 237 -15.22 1.38 -19.77
N ARG A 238 -16.29 2.02 -19.31
CA ARG A 238 -16.34 3.48 -19.16
C ARG A 238 -16.31 3.87 -17.69
N PRO A 239 -15.24 4.52 -17.20
CA PRO A 239 -15.23 5.07 -15.85
C PRO A 239 -16.24 6.22 -15.76
N LEU A 240 -17.05 6.22 -14.71
CA LEU A 240 -17.86 7.37 -14.30
C LEU A 240 -16.99 8.18 -13.34
N ALA A 241 -16.48 9.32 -13.81
CA ALA A 241 -15.34 9.96 -13.15
C ALA A 241 -15.29 11.49 -13.32
N VAL A 242 -14.63 12.12 -12.36
CA VAL A 242 -14.30 13.54 -12.36
C VAL A 242 -12.79 13.72 -12.30
N ILE A 243 -12.24 14.44 -13.27
CA ILE A 243 -10.86 14.91 -13.30
C ILE A 243 -10.83 16.27 -12.60
N VAL A 244 -9.99 16.41 -11.58
CA VAL A 244 -9.88 17.63 -10.77
C VAL A 244 -8.50 18.23 -10.98
N LEU A 245 -8.48 19.50 -11.36
CA LEU A 245 -7.29 20.22 -11.79
C LEU A 245 -7.16 21.52 -10.99
N PRO A 246 -5.95 21.94 -10.57
CA PRO A 246 -5.72 23.31 -10.10
C PRO A 246 -6.15 24.34 -11.16
N LYS A 247 -6.65 25.49 -10.70
CA LYS A 247 -7.18 26.56 -11.54
C LYS A 247 -6.08 27.52 -11.98
N ASP A 248 -5.36 27.15 -13.02
CA ASP A 248 -4.36 28.01 -13.67
C ASP A 248 -4.70 28.31 -15.15
N PRO A 249 -4.07 29.34 -15.77
CA PRO A 249 -4.36 29.74 -17.14
C PRO A 249 -4.03 28.67 -18.21
N GLN A 250 -3.00 27.85 -18.00
CA GLN A 250 -2.59 26.83 -18.96
C GLN A 250 -3.59 25.67 -18.96
N ARG A 251 -3.95 25.15 -17.78
CA ARG A 251 -4.97 24.11 -17.65
C ARG A 251 -6.34 24.59 -18.10
N ARG A 252 -6.73 25.86 -17.86
CA ARG A 252 -7.97 26.40 -18.40
C ARG A 252 -7.97 26.39 -19.94
N ALA A 253 -6.90 26.83 -20.59
CA ALA A 253 -6.79 26.77 -22.06
C ALA A 253 -6.89 25.33 -22.60
N ILE A 254 -6.29 24.35 -21.92
CA ILE A 254 -6.44 22.93 -22.27
C ILE A 254 -7.91 22.50 -22.11
N VAL A 255 -8.55 22.79 -20.97
CA VAL A 255 -9.97 22.47 -20.70
C VAL A 255 -10.92 23.10 -21.72
N ASP A 256 -10.68 24.35 -22.13
CA ASP A 256 -11.49 25.01 -23.17
C ASP A 256 -11.34 24.35 -24.54
N SER A 257 -10.21 23.69 -24.85
CA SER A 257 -10.09 22.87 -26.06
C SER A 257 -10.99 21.62 -26.04
N PHE A 258 -11.28 21.06 -24.85
CA PHE A 258 -12.26 19.98 -24.71
C PHE A 258 -13.71 20.46 -24.88
N ARG A 259 -14.03 21.71 -24.51
CA ARG A 259 -15.34 22.32 -24.85
C ARG A 259 -15.54 22.42 -26.36
N GLN A 260 -14.50 22.81 -27.10
CA GLN A 260 -14.55 22.88 -28.56
C GLN A 260 -14.74 21.49 -29.19
N ALA A 261 -14.28 20.42 -28.51
CA ALA A 261 -14.51 19.04 -28.91
C ALA A 261 -15.94 18.52 -28.63
N GLU A 262 -16.83 19.27 -27.97
CA GLU A 262 -18.24 18.88 -27.90
C GLU A 262 -18.91 18.84 -29.28
N ALA A 263 -18.43 19.66 -30.23
CA ALA A 263 -18.88 19.67 -31.61
C ALA A 263 -18.66 18.34 -32.36
N ILE A 264 -17.75 17.48 -31.89
CA ILE A 264 -17.52 16.13 -32.43
C ILE A 264 -18.16 15.01 -31.59
N GLY A 265 -19.13 15.36 -30.72
CA GLY A 265 -19.97 14.42 -29.98
C GLY A 265 -19.43 13.94 -28.63
N ILE A 266 -18.32 14.50 -28.16
CA ILE A 266 -17.76 14.21 -26.83
C ILE A 266 -18.43 15.17 -25.83
N ARG A 267 -19.40 14.71 -25.03
CA ARG A 267 -19.98 15.56 -23.96
C ARG A 267 -18.95 15.79 -22.86
N VAL A 268 -18.71 17.05 -22.49
CA VAL A 268 -17.73 17.44 -21.46
C VAL A 268 -18.35 18.45 -20.52
N ARG A 269 -18.75 18.00 -19.33
CA ARG A 269 -19.23 18.89 -18.28
C ARG A 269 -18.04 19.45 -17.50
N ILE A 270 -18.05 20.76 -17.24
CA ILE A 270 -17.00 21.48 -16.52
C ILE A 270 -17.63 22.34 -15.43
N ALA A 271 -17.02 22.34 -14.24
CA ALA A 271 -17.38 23.19 -13.12
C ALA A 271 -16.12 23.81 -12.50
N GLU A 272 -16.24 25.03 -11.98
CA GLU A 272 -15.18 25.65 -11.18
C GLU A 272 -15.58 25.63 -9.71
N ILE A 273 -14.72 25.08 -8.86
CA ILE A 273 -14.98 24.83 -7.44
C ILE A 273 -13.77 25.36 -6.66
N GLY A 274 -13.91 26.58 -6.13
CA GLY A 274 -12.81 27.33 -5.54
C GLY A 274 -11.64 27.51 -6.52
N ASP A 275 -10.47 27.05 -6.08
CA ASP A 275 -9.21 27.07 -6.85
C ASP A 275 -9.00 25.81 -7.71
N THR A 276 -10.08 25.08 -8.01
CA THR A 276 -10.05 23.91 -8.90
C THR A 276 -11.03 24.00 -10.07
N ILE A 277 -10.67 23.34 -11.16
CA ILE A 277 -11.51 23.06 -12.32
C ILE A 277 -11.80 21.56 -12.29
N ALA A 278 -13.08 21.21 -12.17
CA ALA A 278 -13.58 19.85 -12.26
C ALA A 278 -14.12 19.59 -13.67
N LEU A 279 -13.75 18.46 -14.26
CA LEU A 279 -14.12 18.05 -15.62
C LEU A 279 -14.63 16.60 -15.61
N SER A 280 -15.74 16.33 -16.28
CA SER A 280 -16.31 14.99 -16.43
C SER A 280 -16.83 14.76 -17.85
N PHE A 281 -16.77 13.51 -18.31
CA PHE A 281 -17.29 13.06 -19.60
C PHE A 281 -18.69 12.41 -19.48
N ASP A 282 -19.28 12.53 -18.29
CA ASP A 282 -20.55 11.96 -17.88
C ASP A 282 -21.21 12.85 -16.79
N ASP A 283 -22.24 12.36 -16.12
CA ASP A 283 -23.02 13.14 -15.16
C ASP A 283 -22.42 13.13 -13.73
N SER A 284 -21.31 12.42 -13.49
CA SER A 284 -20.60 12.34 -12.19
C SER A 284 -20.21 13.69 -11.60
N ILE A 285 -20.10 14.74 -12.40
CA ILE A 285 -19.81 16.09 -11.91
C ILE A 285 -20.89 16.59 -10.94
N GLU A 286 -22.15 16.20 -11.15
CA GLU A 286 -23.25 16.59 -10.26
C GLU A 286 -23.20 15.84 -8.93
N GLN A 287 -22.64 14.62 -8.93
CA GLN A 287 -22.37 13.86 -7.71
C GLN A 287 -21.19 14.48 -6.95
N TYR A 288 -20.10 14.80 -7.63
CA TYR A 288 -18.92 15.45 -7.04
C TYR A 288 -19.23 16.80 -6.39
N GLN A 289 -20.07 17.62 -7.02
CA GLN A 289 -20.52 18.90 -6.43
C GLN A 289 -21.37 18.76 -5.16
N LYS A 290 -22.02 17.61 -4.96
CA LYS A 290 -22.93 17.32 -3.84
C LYS A 290 -22.28 16.43 -2.77
N ASP A 291 -21.06 15.95 -3.01
CA ASP A 291 -20.40 14.97 -2.15
C ASP A 291 -19.87 15.60 -0.86
N ALA A 292 -19.73 14.77 0.18
CA ALA A 292 -18.95 15.13 1.36
C ALA A 292 -17.46 14.89 1.06
N PHE A 293 -16.60 15.78 1.54
CA PHE A 293 -15.15 15.68 1.32
C PHE A 293 -14.44 15.33 2.63
N ASP A 294 -13.65 14.28 2.61
CA ASP A 294 -12.79 13.87 3.71
C ASP A 294 -11.33 14.26 3.41
N PRO A 295 -10.54 14.73 4.40
CA PRO A 295 -9.14 15.11 4.20
C PRO A 295 -8.35 14.03 3.44
N ALA A 296 -7.56 14.43 2.45
CA ALA A 296 -6.72 13.50 1.71
C ALA A 296 -5.53 13.07 2.59
N PRO A 297 -4.97 11.86 2.38
CA PRO A 297 -3.71 11.48 3.02
C PRO A 297 -2.61 12.49 2.73
N THR A 298 -1.87 12.92 3.76
CA THR A 298 -0.80 13.92 3.63
C THR A 298 0.35 13.36 2.78
N ALA A 299 0.55 13.97 1.62
CA ALA A 299 1.43 13.50 0.56
C ALA A 299 2.25 14.65 -0.06
N SER A 300 3.32 14.32 -0.78
CA SER A 300 4.12 15.31 -1.52
C SER A 300 4.05 15.14 -3.03
N GLN A 301 3.95 13.90 -3.51
CA GLN A 301 3.87 13.53 -4.92
C GLN A 301 2.58 12.81 -5.27
N TRP A 302 2.05 11.93 -4.41
CA TRP A 302 0.86 11.16 -4.72
C TRP A 302 0.11 10.68 -3.47
N SER A 303 -1.22 10.69 -3.57
CA SER A 303 -2.11 10.09 -2.57
C SER A 303 -3.28 9.37 -3.24
N VAL A 304 -3.75 8.31 -2.61
CA VAL A 304 -4.85 7.46 -3.07
C VAL A 304 -5.76 7.11 -1.90
N ARG A 305 -7.07 7.16 -2.11
CA ARG A 305 -8.10 6.55 -1.26
C ARG A 305 -8.94 5.59 -2.11
N ILE A 306 -9.20 4.40 -1.57
CA ILE A 306 -9.98 3.32 -2.18
C ILE A 306 -11.09 2.88 -1.22
N ASP A 307 -12.30 2.71 -1.75
CA ASP A 307 -13.41 1.98 -1.13
C ASP A 307 -13.31 0.52 -1.60
N ALA A 308 -12.71 -0.35 -0.78
CA ALA A 308 -12.43 -1.73 -1.19
C ALA A 308 -13.70 -2.57 -1.45
N PRO A 309 -14.76 -2.52 -0.60
CA PRO A 309 -16.02 -3.23 -0.84
C PRO A 309 -16.66 -2.91 -2.19
N ARG A 310 -16.60 -1.65 -2.64
CA ARG A 310 -17.16 -1.26 -3.95
C ARG A 310 -16.20 -1.49 -5.11
N LEU A 311 -14.88 -1.35 -4.91
CA LEU A 311 -13.90 -1.49 -5.97
C LEU A 311 -13.57 -2.96 -6.31
N VAL A 312 -13.51 -3.87 -5.33
CA VAL A 312 -13.15 -5.28 -5.55
C VAL A 312 -14.07 -5.99 -6.58
N PRO A 313 -15.41 -5.90 -6.49
CA PRO A 313 -16.30 -6.47 -7.52
C PRO A 313 -16.08 -5.89 -8.92
N ILE A 314 -15.77 -4.59 -9.01
CA ILE A 314 -15.49 -3.93 -10.30
C ILE A 314 -14.17 -4.45 -10.89
N LEU A 315 -13.11 -4.56 -10.09
CA LEU A 315 -11.83 -5.13 -10.52
C LEU A 315 -11.96 -6.59 -10.98
N ASN A 316 -12.79 -7.38 -10.27
CA ASN A 316 -13.10 -8.76 -10.64
C ASN A 316 -13.79 -8.90 -12.01
N ASN A 317 -14.58 -7.91 -12.42
CA ASN A 317 -15.14 -7.83 -13.77
C ASN A 317 -14.12 -7.30 -14.80
N LEU A 318 -13.31 -6.30 -14.44
CA LEU A 318 -12.32 -5.69 -15.34
C LEU A 318 -11.21 -6.66 -15.77
N GLN A 319 -10.76 -7.56 -14.87
CA GLN A 319 -9.76 -8.59 -15.21
C GLN A 319 -10.28 -9.63 -16.24
N GLN A 320 -11.59 -9.73 -16.43
CA GLN A 320 -12.23 -10.59 -17.45
C GLN A 320 -12.57 -9.84 -18.74
N ASN A 321 -12.46 -8.49 -18.75
CA ASN A 321 -12.86 -7.69 -19.90
C ASN A 321 -11.82 -7.74 -21.04
N LEU A 322 -12.19 -8.41 -22.14
CA LEU A 322 -11.34 -8.63 -23.31
C LEU A 322 -11.03 -7.34 -24.09
N GLY A 323 -11.96 -6.38 -24.15
CA GLY A 323 -11.72 -5.10 -24.83
C GLY A 323 -10.71 -4.23 -24.08
N LEU A 324 -10.77 -4.19 -22.75
CA LEU A 324 -9.75 -3.56 -21.90
C LEU A 324 -8.38 -4.21 -22.12
N ARG A 325 -8.31 -5.55 -22.19
CA ARG A 325 -7.07 -6.30 -22.44
C ARG A 325 -6.39 -5.90 -23.76
N ILE A 326 -7.18 -5.65 -24.81
CA ILE A 326 -6.67 -5.30 -26.15
C ILE A 326 -6.35 -3.81 -26.25
N ALA A 327 -7.29 -2.93 -25.86
CA ALA A 327 -7.14 -1.50 -26.04
C ALA A 327 -6.22 -0.85 -24.99
N ALA A 328 -6.25 -1.30 -23.74
CA ALA A 328 -5.55 -0.68 -22.63
C ALA A 328 -4.77 -1.72 -21.79
N PRO A 329 -3.74 -2.38 -22.37
CA PRO A 329 -3.04 -3.50 -21.75
C PRO A 329 -2.22 -3.14 -20.51
N ARG A 330 -2.01 -1.85 -20.20
CA ARG A 330 -1.42 -1.43 -18.91
C ARG A 330 -2.52 -1.34 -17.85
N LEU A 331 -3.63 -0.65 -18.15
CA LEU A 331 -4.82 -0.61 -17.26
C LEU A 331 -5.34 -2.01 -16.94
N TYR A 332 -5.43 -2.91 -17.92
CA TYR A 332 -5.83 -4.30 -17.70
C TYR A 332 -4.94 -5.03 -16.68
N ARG A 333 -3.61 -4.91 -16.83
CA ARG A 333 -2.66 -5.54 -15.89
C ARG A 333 -2.74 -4.92 -14.51
N SER A 334 -2.76 -3.60 -14.40
CA SER A 334 -2.92 -2.93 -13.11
C SER A 334 -4.25 -3.26 -12.44
N ALA A 335 -5.35 -3.38 -13.17
CA ALA A 335 -6.64 -3.80 -12.61
C ALA A 335 -6.59 -5.24 -12.07
N ARG A 336 -5.98 -6.19 -12.81
CA ARG A 336 -5.76 -7.57 -12.36
C ARG A 336 -4.82 -7.65 -11.15
N ASP A 337 -3.71 -6.93 -11.18
CA ASP A 337 -2.71 -6.95 -10.11
C ASP A 337 -3.27 -6.29 -8.85
N LEU A 338 -4.07 -5.23 -8.99
CA LEU A 338 -4.82 -4.60 -7.90
C LEU A 338 -5.96 -5.50 -7.39
N ALA A 339 -6.65 -6.27 -8.25
CA ALA A 339 -7.64 -7.27 -7.82
C ALA A 339 -7.01 -8.34 -6.92
N GLY A 340 -5.86 -8.88 -7.34
CA GLY A 340 -5.11 -9.86 -6.55
C GLY A 340 -4.57 -9.31 -5.23
N TRP A 341 -4.32 -8.01 -5.15
CA TRP A 341 -3.89 -7.35 -3.91
C TRP A 341 -5.07 -6.98 -2.98
N LEU A 342 -6.17 -6.47 -3.54
CA LEU A 342 -7.35 -6.03 -2.78
C LEU A 342 -8.32 -7.15 -2.42
N GLY A 343 -8.28 -8.31 -3.07
CA GLY A 343 -9.25 -9.39 -2.83
C GLY A 343 -9.29 -9.87 -1.37
N GLU A 344 -8.14 -9.94 -0.71
CA GLU A 344 -8.04 -10.29 0.72
C GLU A 344 -8.42 -9.12 1.66
N LEU A 345 -8.63 -7.91 1.10
CA LEU A 345 -8.93 -6.66 1.81
C LEU A 345 -10.35 -6.14 1.52
N GLU A 346 -11.24 -6.94 0.91
CA GLU A 346 -12.62 -6.55 0.57
C GLU A 346 -13.43 -6.07 1.81
N GLN A 347 -13.09 -6.55 3.00
CA GLN A 347 -13.72 -6.13 4.27
C GLN A 347 -13.20 -4.77 4.80
N ALA A 348 -12.21 -4.14 4.16
CA ALA A 348 -11.65 -2.88 4.61
C ALA A 348 -12.51 -1.69 4.14
N LYS A 349 -13.18 -1.01 5.07
CA LYS A 349 -14.01 0.18 4.75
C LYS A 349 -13.29 1.23 3.89
N THR A 350 -12.02 1.53 4.17
CA THR A 350 -11.20 2.41 3.32
C THR A 350 -9.74 1.98 3.32
N ILE A 351 -9.10 2.09 2.17
CA ILE A 351 -7.64 1.92 2.03
C ILE A 351 -7.06 3.25 1.56
N GLU A 352 -6.08 3.76 2.30
CA GLU A 352 -5.43 5.05 2.06
C GLU A 352 -3.94 4.82 1.85
N ALA A 353 -3.39 5.30 0.74
CA ALA A 353 -1.98 5.17 0.39
C ALA A 353 -1.40 6.54 0.02
N ALA A 354 -0.17 6.83 0.42
CA ALA A 354 0.50 8.08 0.07
C ALA A 354 2.02 7.99 0.19
N ASP A 355 2.72 8.79 -0.62
CA ASP A 355 4.11 9.15 -0.32
C ASP A 355 4.20 10.09 0.89
N SER A 356 5.39 10.23 1.44
CA SER A 356 5.68 11.13 2.56
C SER A 356 6.00 12.55 2.10
N VAL A 357 5.74 13.52 2.98
CA VAL A 357 6.21 14.92 2.87
C VAL A 357 7.74 15.04 2.70
N ASP A 358 8.52 14.06 3.18
CA ASP A 358 10.00 14.06 3.09
C ASP A 358 10.57 13.31 1.87
N LEU A 359 9.73 12.75 0.98
CA LEU A 359 10.09 11.89 -0.16
C LEU A 359 10.88 10.62 0.20
N GLN A 360 10.90 10.18 1.46
CA GLN A 360 11.69 9.01 1.91
C GLN A 360 10.85 7.86 2.46
N ARG A 361 9.54 8.07 2.66
CA ARG A 361 8.62 7.08 3.20
C ARG A 361 7.39 6.94 2.31
N GLU A 362 6.78 5.78 2.34
CA GLU A 362 5.44 5.55 1.82
C GLU A 362 4.58 4.99 2.95
N SER A 363 3.32 5.42 3.01
CA SER A 363 2.36 4.95 3.99
C SER A 363 1.20 4.27 3.30
N LEU A 364 0.74 3.16 3.88
CA LEU A 364 -0.52 2.53 3.57
C LEU A 364 -1.28 2.28 4.88
N ASN A 365 -2.51 2.77 4.96
CA ASN A 365 -3.46 2.51 6.02
C ASN A 365 -4.64 1.72 5.44
N VAL A 366 -4.89 0.54 5.99
CA VAL A 366 -6.08 -0.27 5.70
C VAL A 366 -7.01 -0.15 6.91
N ARG A 367 -8.06 0.66 6.79
CA ARG A 367 -9.03 0.94 7.85
C ARG A 367 -10.27 0.09 7.66
N ILE A 368 -10.57 -0.72 8.66
CA ILE A 368 -11.63 -1.74 8.64
C ILE A 368 -12.97 -1.13 9.04
N SER A 369 -12.97 -0.31 10.09
CA SER A 369 -14.14 0.37 10.60
C SER A 369 -13.80 1.81 10.96
N SER A 370 -14.65 2.77 10.58
CA SER A 370 -14.60 4.10 11.20
C SER A 370 -15.12 3.99 12.64
N LYS A 371 -14.35 4.48 13.60
CA LYS A 371 -14.93 5.08 14.80
C LYS A 371 -15.48 6.46 14.46
#